data_AF-A0A3M1LA41-F1
#
_entry.id   AF-A0A3M1LA41-F1
#
_cell.length_a   1.000
_cell.length_b   1.000
_cell.length_c   1.000
_cell.angle_alpha   90.00
_cell.angle_beta   90.00
_cell.angle_gamma   90.00
#
_symmetry.space_group_name_H-M   'P 1'
#
loop_
_entity.id
_entity.type
_entity.pdbx_description
1 polymer ?
#
loop_
_entity_poly.entity_id
_entity_poly.type
_entity_poly.pdbx_seq_one_letter_code
_entity_poly.pdbx_strand_id
1 'polypeptide(L)'
;MLVGGEALPRTLPRQLRSSVQDAHQPPVVVVDLEPSVERARRAYTLGAADYIPLTEESPQALQEGWSALERLLRQGGVIPPKGRILIVDDSPEILTSLASILENEGYQVFTATSPALAETLYQQERVHLAVIDVRLEGGDEEDVSGLDLAQRMDPVVPCIILTSYPSIEGVRRALREVGAVDYLIKAKGETEELLRAINTAFAERIRINQRMQIEWGTGTSLVGLVASLKDFRAAPWEERRRAAEELEELFRRLFPNDVRRLRIEYMAPGRGGSGVVLARPFYDRDLEGEPVVIKFGRRDNIERERRNYFRYVAPFAGLRATQLRGEMARTLRLGGLLFSFIGQAPGTPRDFLAYYRDPHVSSEQVCRTIQDLFEETCGRWYRGKQRWVARKPDALARDLERRLGLDQPSKQRTLAEVVACLLDGRPHSGLALKPAGAKGLEVHWRGWHRELPNPAHFIRYRRERFPPPSYQAITHGDLHGRNLFVDEDGRAWLIDFFHTGWGPLIRDFAELESVIKFNLLDLPDLVERYALEQALLIPRRFDQVLDLPAGVPPPIRRAYAAIQTLRQQVHRWTDTWETTEYEVGLLYYALKVMVWAALRDRDLLAPIRARHALLSAALICEKLGG
;
A
#
# COMPACT_ATOMS: atom_id res chain seq x y z
N MET A 1 36.70 21.82 2.76
CA MET A 1 37.03 23.26 2.83
C MET A 1 36.68 23.75 4.23
N LEU A 2 37.60 24.42 4.94
CA LEU A 2 37.32 24.97 6.27
C LEU A 2 36.32 26.14 6.12
N VAL A 3 35.21 26.11 6.86
CA VAL A 3 34.38 27.30 7.06
C VAL A 3 34.09 27.46 8.54
N GLY A 4 34.93 28.27 9.15
CA GLY A 4 34.89 28.67 10.56
C GLY A 4 36.07 29.61 10.81
N GLY A 5 35.95 30.87 10.38
CA GLY A 5 36.93 31.94 10.67
C GLY A 5 37.77 32.48 9.52
N GLU A 6 37.79 31.86 8.33
CA GLU A 6 38.52 32.37 7.15
C GLU A 6 37.60 32.83 5.99
N ALA A 7 38.13 33.67 5.11
CA ALA A 7 37.40 34.27 3.98
C ALA A 7 36.79 33.22 3.03
N LEU A 8 35.51 33.41 2.65
CA LEU A 8 34.77 32.47 1.82
C LEU A 8 35.49 32.21 0.47
N PRO A 9 35.65 30.93 0.07
CA PRO A 9 36.37 30.57 -1.14
C PRO A 9 35.75 31.16 -2.41
N ARG A 10 36.59 31.57 -3.37
CA ARG A 10 36.11 32.24 -4.61
C ARG A 10 35.19 31.34 -5.45
N THR A 11 35.37 30.03 -5.35
CA THR A 11 34.59 29.00 -6.05
C THR A 11 33.20 28.76 -5.47
N LEU A 12 32.86 29.32 -4.29
CA LEU A 12 31.54 29.17 -3.69
C LEU A 12 30.46 29.90 -4.53
N PRO A 13 29.38 29.21 -4.97
CA PRO A 13 28.30 29.81 -5.75
C PRO A 13 27.68 31.01 -5.03
N ARG A 14 27.39 32.10 -5.77
CA ARG A 14 26.86 33.35 -5.21
C ARG A 14 25.57 33.15 -4.41
N GLN A 15 24.72 32.21 -4.82
CA GLN A 15 23.44 31.91 -4.17
C GLN A 15 23.59 31.29 -2.77
N LEU A 16 24.71 30.60 -2.49
CA LEU A 16 24.98 30.00 -1.19
C LEU A 16 25.74 30.92 -0.24
N ARG A 17 26.31 32.02 -0.74
CA ARG A 17 27.16 32.92 0.06
C ARG A 17 26.40 33.55 1.22
N SER A 18 25.20 34.08 0.99
CA SER A 18 24.38 34.67 2.05
C SER A 18 23.99 33.63 3.10
N SER A 19 23.53 32.45 2.68
CA SER A 19 23.12 31.37 3.59
C SER A 19 24.26 30.83 4.46
N VAL A 20 25.50 30.81 3.94
CA VAL A 20 26.69 30.44 4.73
C VAL A 20 27.10 31.55 5.70
N GLN A 21 26.95 32.82 5.31
CA GLN A 21 27.28 33.97 6.17
C GLN A 21 26.29 34.17 7.32
N ASP A 22 25.02 33.85 7.08
CA ASP A 22 23.94 33.98 8.08
C ASP A 22 23.90 32.81 9.07
N ALA A 23 24.64 31.72 8.82
CA ALA A 23 24.70 30.55 9.69
C ALA A 23 25.61 30.81 10.90
N HIS A 24 25.08 30.63 12.12
CA HIS A 24 25.84 30.83 13.37
C HIS A 24 27.07 29.90 13.47
N GLN A 25 26.96 28.70 12.88
CA GLN A 25 28.06 27.78 12.54
C GLN A 25 27.74 27.11 11.19
N PRO A 26 28.41 27.49 10.08
CA PRO A 26 28.15 26.87 8.79
C PRO A 26 28.65 25.41 8.75
N PRO A 27 27.85 24.47 8.22
CA PRO A 27 28.25 23.06 8.12
C PRO A 27 29.47 22.89 7.22
N VAL A 28 30.45 22.10 7.66
CA VAL A 28 31.74 21.93 6.96
C VAL A 28 31.69 20.67 6.09
N VAL A 29 31.57 20.81 4.77
CA VAL A 29 31.73 19.65 3.86
C VAL A 29 33.20 19.50 3.48
N VAL A 30 33.76 18.32 3.74
CA VAL A 30 35.11 17.94 3.31
C VAL A 30 35.00 17.20 1.98
N VAL A 31 35.76 17.70 1.01
CA VAL A 31 35.88 17.10 -0.32
C VAL A 31 37.35 16.70 -0.43
N ASP A 32 37.62 15.41 -0.60
CA ASP A 32 38.98 14.85 -0.52
C ASP A 32 39.34 14.14 -1.82
N LEU A 33 40.43 14.60 -2.46
CA LEU A 33 40.95 14.09 -3.74
C LEU A 33 41.92 12.93 -3.57
N GLU A 34 42.35 12.65 -2.33
CA GLU A 34 43.16 11.50 -1.96
C GLU A 34 42.49 10.73 -0.81
N PRO A 35 41.29 10.19 -1.05
CA PRO A 35 40.47 9.69 0.04
C PRO A 35 41.11 8.49 0.72
N SER A 36 41.17 8.53 2.05
CA SER A 36 41.52 7.40 2.89
C SER A 36 40.58 7.32 4.08
N VAL A 37 40.45 6.14 4.67
CA VAL A 37 39.59 5.92 5.84
C VAL A 37 40.03 6.81 7.02
N GLU A 38 41.35 6.98 7.23
CA GLU A 38 41.87 7.86 8.28
C GLU A 38 41.61 9.34 8.03
N ARG A 39 41.64 9.79 6.77
CA ARG A 39 41.33 11.18 6.41
C ARG A 39 39.85 11.49 6.55
N ALA A 40 38.97 10.56 6.16
CA ALA A 40 37.54 10.64 6.40
C ALA A 40 37.23 10.71 7.90
N ARG A 41 37.84 9.81 8.70
CA ARG A 41 37.67 9.79 10.16
C ARG A 41 38.12 11.11 10.79
N ARG A 42 39.30 11.60 10.41
CA ARG A 42 39.84 12.88 10.90
C ARG A 42 38.97 14.07 10.51
N ALA A 43 38.40 14.08 9.31
CA ALA A 43 37.46 15.11 8.87
C ALA A 43 36.25 15.19 9.80
N TYR A 44 35.62 14.06 10.09
CA TYR A 44 34.48 14.01 11.01
C TYR A 44 34.86 14.40 12.45
N THR A 45 36.02 13.95 12.96
CA THR A 45 36.52 14.36 14.28
C THR A 45 36.74 15.88 14.40
N LEU A 46 37.05 16.55 13.28
CA LEU A 46 37.22 18.00 13.22
C LEU A 46 35.91 18.77 12.95
N GLY A 47 34.75 18.08 13.01
CA GLY A 47 33.44 18.71 12.85
C GLY A 47 32.95 18.82 11.41
N ALA A 48 33.48 18.02 10.48
CA ALA A 48 32.93 17.95 9.13
C ALA A 48 31.50 17.41 9.14
N ALA A 49 30.60 18.14 8.46
CA ALA A 49 29.22 17.79 8.26
C ALA A 49 28.98 16.73 7.17
N ASP A 50 29.90 16.62 6.23
CA ASP A 50 29.90 15.56 5.21
C ASP A 50 31.32 15.33 4.71
N TYR A 51 31.60 14.14 4.17
CA TYR A 51 32.89 13.79 3.57
C TYR A 51 32.65 13.14 2.21
N ILE A 52 33.13 13.79 1.16
CA ILE A 52 32.95 13.38 -0.22
C ILE A 52 34.32 12.91 -0.75
N PRO A 53 34.52 11.59 -0.87
CA PRO A 53 35.72 11.05 -1.50
C PRO A 53 35.63 11.24 -3.01
N LEU A 54 36.65 11.86 -3.59
CA LEU A 54 36.78 12.05 -5.03
C LEU A 54 37.96 11.26 -5.56
N THR A 55 37.81 10.77 -6.78
CA THR A 55 38.87 10.06 -7.49
C THR A 55 39.65 10.96 -8.44
N GLU A 56 39.09 12.10 -8.88
CA GLU A 56 39.74 13.09 -9.75
C GLU A 56 39.13 14.50 -9.55
N GLU A 57 39.90 15.57 -9.83
CA GLU A 57 39.39 16.95 -9.86
C GLU A 57 38.49 17.17 -11.09
N SER A 58 37.17 17.22 -10.87
CA SER A 58 36.21 17.58 -11.91
C SER A 58 35.26 18.71 -11.45
N PRO A 59 34.77 19.56 -12.36
CA PRO A 59 33.74 20.56 -12.04
C PRO A 59 32.48 19.95 -11.41
N GLN A 60 32.15 18.71 -11.77
CA GLN A 60 31.01 17.96 -11.24
C GLN A 60 31.20 17.57 -9.77
N ALA A 61 32.44 17.28 -9.36
CA ALA A 61 32.78 16.93 -8.00
C ALA A 61 32.65 18.12 -7.01
N LEU A 62 33.03 19.32 -7.45
CA LEU A 62 32.77 20.55 -6.71
C LEU A 62 31.26 20.82 -6.59
N GLN A 63 30.50 20.53 -7.65
CA GLN A 63 29.04 20.66 -7.66
C GLN A 63 28.35 19.73 -6.64
N GLU A 64 28.86 18.50 -6.47
CA GLU A 64 28.39 17.56 -5.44
C GLU A 64 28.63 18.09 -4.03
N GLY A 65 29.83 18.65 -3.78
CA GLY A 65 30.14 19.37 -2.54
C GLY A 65 29.20 20.53 -2.25
N TRP A 66 28.86 21.32 -3.27
CA TRP A 66 27.89 22.42 -3.14
C TRP A 66 26.48 21.95 -2.89
N SER A 67 26.06 20.86 -3.53
CA SER A 67 24.74 20.27 -3.34
C SER A 67 24.58 19.71 -1.92
N ALA A 68 25.63 19.08 -1.38
CA ALA A 68 25.66 18.60 0.00
C ALA A 68 25.60 19.77 1.00
N LEU A 69 26.38 20.83 0.76
CA LEU A 69 26.38 22.04 1.59
C LEU A 69 25.02 22.74 1.57
N GLU A 70 24.43 22.92 0.39
CA GLU A 70 23.11 23.53 0.22
C GLU A 70 22.02 22.74 0.95
N ARG A 71 22.05 21.41 0.87
CA ARG A 71 21.15 20.52 1.61
C ARG A 71 21.25 20.74 3.12
N LEU A 72 22.48 20.80 3.65
CA LEU A 72 22.72 21.00 5.08
C LEU A 72 22.25 22.39 5.54
N LEU A 73 22.52 23.43 4.76
CA LEU A 73 22.06 24.80 5.04
C LEU A 73 20.53 24.90 5.03
N ARG A 74 19.85 24.25 4.08
CA ARG A 74 18.37 24.18 4.04
C ARG A 74 17.78 23.43 5.25
N GLN A 75 18.56 22.55 5.86
CA GLN A 75 18.19 21.80 7.07
C GLN A 75 18.65 22.48 8.36
N GLY A 76 19.07 23.75 8.30
CA GLY A 76 19.50 24.53 9.47
C GLY A 76 20.90 24.16 9.98
N GLY A 77 21.75 23.55 9.14
CA GLY A 77 23.11 23.12 9.51
C GLY A 77 23.17 21.80 10.28
N VAL A 78 22.04 21.14 10.52
CA VAL A 78 21.98 19.89 11.28
C VAL A 78 22.32 18.70 10.37
N ILE A 79 23.38 17.97 10.72
CA ILE A 79 23.72 16.70 10.08
C ILE A 79 22.67 15.66 10.54
N PRO A 80 21.92 15.02 9.64
CA PRO A 80 21.02 13.95 10.04
C PRO A 80 21.84 12.81 10.66
N PRO A 81 21.43 12.28 11.82
CA PRO A 81 22.21 11.25 12.51
C PRO A 81 22.31 9.98 11.66
N LYS A 82 23.45 9.27 11.76
CA LYS A 82 23.67 7.97 11.11
C LYS A 82 22.58 6.95 11.46
N GLY A 83 22.05 7.06 12.67
CA GLY A 83 20.97 6.25 13.22
C GLY A 83 20.60 6.71 14.62
N ARG A 84 19.62 6.03 15.21
CA ARG A 84 19.10 6.31 16.56
C ARG A 84 19.29 5.08 17.43
N ILE A 85 20.01 5.23 18.53
CA ILE A 85 20.39 4.11 19.41
C ILE A 85 19.78 4.35 20.79
N LEU A 86 19.14 3.33 21.36
CA LEU A 86 18.70 3.31 22.75
C LEU A 86 19.73 2.54 23.57
N ILE A 87 20.27 3.16 24.61
CA ILE A 87 21.14 2.50 25.58
C ILE A 87 20.35 2.30 26.87
N VAL A 88 20.35 1.09 27.41
CA VAL A 88 19.64 0.72 28.64
C VAL A 88 20.62 0.13 29.63
N ASP A 89 20.81 0.82 30.76
CA ASP A 89 21.80 0.48 31.79
C ASP A 89 21.39 1.15 33.10
N ASP A 90 21.49 0.46 34.24
CA ASP A 90 21.14 1.03 35.54
C ASP A 90 22.16 2.07 36.04
N SER A 91 23.37 2.12 35.46
CA SER A 91 24.44 3.06 35.80
C SER A 91 24.41 4.33 34.94
N PRO A 92 24.11 5.51 35.53
CA PRO A 92 24.14 6.78 34.81
C PRO A 92 25.52 7.14 34.24
N GLU A 93 26.60 6.68 34.89
CA GLU A 93 27.97 6.91 34.45
C GLU A 93 28.26 6.18 33.13
N ILE A 94 27.81 4.93 33.01
CA ILE A 94 27.95 4.13 31.79
C ILE A 94 27.12 4.75 30.67
N LEU A 95 25.86 5.13 30.95
CA LEU A 95 24.99 5.80 29.99
C LEU A 95 25.63 7.07 29.44
N THR A 96 26.19 7.92 30.30
CA THR A 96 26.84 9.19 29.90
C THR A 96 28.06 8.94 29.03
N SER A 97 28.89 7.96 29.41
CA SER A 97 30.10 7.59 28.67
C SER A 97 29.78 7.05 27.28
N LEU A 98 28.88 6.05 27.19
CA LEU A 98 28.51 5.44 25.93
C LEU A 98 27.74 6.41 25.02
N ALA A 99 26.87 7.25 25.57
CA ALA A 99 26.17 8.28 24.80
C ALA A 99 27.17 9.23 24.13
N SER A 100 28.12 9.78 24.89
CA SER A 100 29.17 10.65 24.35
C SER A 100 29.96 9.99 23.21
N ILE A 101 30.35 8.72 23.38
CA ILE A 101 31.07 7.96 22.34
C ILE A 101 30.23 7.83 21.07
N LEU A 102 28.99 7.38 21.19
CA LEU A 102 28.14 7.12 20.02
C LEU A 102 27.66 8.41 19.33
N GLU A 103 27.45 9.48 20.10
CA GLU A 103 27.15 10.81 19.56
C GLU A 103 28.32 11.38 18.77
N ASN A 104 29.57 11.21 19.26
CA ASN A 104 30.78 11.56 18.51
C ASN A 104 30.94 10.75 17.22
N GLU A 105 30.42 9.52 17.19
CA GLU A 105 30.34 8.70 15.97
C GLU A 105 29.17 9.09 15.05
N GLY A 106 28.36 10.09 15.42
CA GLY A 106 27.30 10.66 14.60
C GLY A 106 25.94 9.96 14.76
N TYR A 107 25.73 9.19 15.82
CA TYR A 107 24.43 8.64 16.17
C TYR A 107 23.65 9.60 17.07
N GLN A 108 22.32 9.53 17.02
CA GLN A 108 21.46 10.12 18.03
C GLN A 108 21.21 9.08 19.12
N VAL A 109 21.50 9.42 20.37
CA VAL A 109 21.42 8.48 21.49
C VAL A 109 20.27 8.84 22.42
N PHE A 110 19.54 7.81 22.84
CA PHE A 110 18.55 7.85 23.90
C PHE A 110 19.02 6.93 25.02
N THR A 111 18.88 7.35 26.27
CA THR A 111 19.36 6.58 27.42
C THR A 111 18.22 6.28 28.37
N ALA A 112 18.17 5.05 28.89
CA ALA A 112 17.20 4.63 29.89
C ALA A 112 17.89 3.93 31.06
N THR A 113 17.54 4.33 32.28
CA THR A 113 18.04 3.71 33.52
C THR A 113 17.18 2.55 34.01
N SER A 114 16.10 2.23 33.31
CA SER A 114 15.18 1.16 33.71
C SER A 114 14.44 0.58 32.50
N PRO A 115 13.91 -0.65 32.60
CA PRO A 115 13.09 -1.26 31.56
C PRO A 115 11.87 -0.41 31.20
N ALA A 116 11.20 0.19 32.19
CA ALA A 116 10.00 1.00 31.97
C ALA A 116 10.30 2.29 31.16
N LEU A 117 11.41 2.95 31.45
CA LEU A 117 11.85 4.12 30.68
C LEU A 117 12.28 3.71 29.27
N ALA A 118 12.97 2.57 29.14
CA ALA A 118 13.37 2.03 27.84
C ALA A 118 12.17 1.74 26.94
N GLU A 119 11.13 1.07 27.46
CA GLU A 119 9.89 0.80 26.72
C GLU A 119 9.19 2.09 26.28
N THR A 120 9.21 3.13 27.11
CA THR A 120 8.63 4.44 26.77
C THR A 120 9.39 5.11 25.62
N LEU A 121 10.72 5.21 25.72
CA LEU A 121 11.56 5.83 24.70
C LEU A 121 11.53 5.06 23.39
N TYR A 122 11.56 3.74 23.46
CA TYR A 122 11.46 2.84 22.32
C TYR A 122 10.18 3.10 21.49
N GLN A 123 9.03 3.33 22.14
CA GLN A 123 7.77 3.61 21.44
C GLN A 123 7.71 5.04 20.85
N GLN A 124 8.42 6.00 21.44
CA GLN A 124 8.31 7.41 21.10
C GLN A 124 9.36 7.87 20.07
N GLU A 125 10.58 7.34 20.15
CA GLU A 125 11.76 7.96 19.53
C GLU A 125 12.24 7.29 18.22
N ARG A 126 11.53 6.25 17.76
CA ARG A 126 11.87 5.46 16.55
C ARG A 126 13.32 4.98 16.58
N VAL A 127 13.63 4.27 17.65
CA VAL A 127 14.93 3.64 17.86
C VAL A 127 15.22 2.65 16.73
N HIS A 128 16.45 2.65 16.23
CA HIS A 128 16.90 1.74 15.17
C HIS A 128 17.67 0.53 15.74
N LEU A 129 18.33 0.70 16.88
CA LEU A 129 19.14 -0.31 17.56
C LEU A 129 19.06 -0.08 19.07
N ALA A 130 18.95 -1.15 19.86
CA ALA A 130 19.08 -1.09 21.31
C ALA A 130 20.40 -1.72 21.79
N VAL A 131 21.04 -1.11 22.78
CA VAL A 131 22.17 -1.68 23.53
C VAL A 131 21.70 -1.83 24.96
N ILE A 132 21.61 -3.07 25.44
CA ILE A 132 20.90 -3.40 26.68
C ILE A 132 21.83 -4.13 27.64
N ASP A 133 22.00 -3.62 28.86
CA ASP A 133 22.62 -4.38 29.93
C ASP A 133 21.72 -5.52 30.41
N VAL A 134 22.31 -6.62 30.88
CA VAL A 134 21.55 -7.77 31.39
C VAL A 134 20.85 -7.43 32.72
N ARG A 135 21.50 -6.65 33.57
CA ARG A 135 21.07 -6.31 34.92
C ARG A 135 20.61 -4.85 34.97
N LEU A 136 19.31 -4.63 35.11
CA LEU A 136 18.70 -3.30 35.17
C LEU A 136 18.01 -3.02 36.52
N GLU A 137 17.93 -4.02 37.39
CA GLU A 137 17.36 -3.94 38.72
C GLU A 137 18.49 -4.16 39.73
N GLY A 138 19.22 -3.08 40.02
CA GLY A 138 20.43 -3.12 40.84
C GLY A 138 20.24 -3.86 42.18
N GLY A 139 21.21 -4.72 42.52
CA GLY A 139 21.27 -5.41 43.81
C GLY A 139 20.96 -6.91 43.78
N ASP A 140 20.50 -7.46 42.65
CA ASP A 140 20.28 -8.91 42.47
C ASP A 140 21.35 -9.51 41.53
N GLU A 141 22.08 -10.51 42.02
CA GLU A 141 23.11 -11.22 41.24
C GLU A 141 22.52 -12.15 40.16
N GLU A 142 21.25 -12.52 40.28
CA GLU A 142 20.53 -13.34 39.29
C GLU A 142 19.67 -12.50 38.33
N ASP A 143 19.79 -11.16 38.36
CA ASP A 143 18.99 -10.28 37.52
C ASP A 143 19.20 -10.53 36.01
N VAL A 144 18.07 -10.66 35.31
CA VAL A 144 17.96 -10.84 33.85
C VAL A 144 16.91 -9.92 33.24
N SER A 145 16.49 -8.88 33.96
CA SER A 145 15.47 -7.90 33.56
C SER A 145 15.76 -7.25 32.20
N GLY A 146 17.04 -7.09 31.83
CA GLY A 146 17.46 -6.63 30.52
C GLY A 146 17.22 -7.62 29.38
N LEU A 147 17.43 -8.91 29.62
CA LEU A 147 17.09 -9.97 28.65
C LEU A 147 15.57 -10.08 28.49
N ASP A 148 14.82 -9.93 29.58
CA ASP A 148 13.36 -9.92 29.55
C ASP A 148 12.82 -8.72 28.77
N LEU A 149 13.41 -7.53 28.96
CA LEU A 149 13.12 -6.34 28.17
C LEU A 149 13.38 -6.61 26.69
N ALA A 150 14.58 -7.12 26.35
CA ALA A 150 14.97 -7.40 24.98
C ALA A 150 14.01 -8.40 24.30
N GLN A 151 13.51 -9.39 25.04
CA GLN A 151 12.53 -10.36 24.55
C GLN A 151 11.14 -9.73 24.28
N ARG A 152 10.75 -8.70 25.04
CA ARG A 152 9.48 -7.98 24.87
C ARG A 152 9.52 -6.91 23.77
N MET A 153 10.71 -6.39 23.45
CA MET A 153 10.89 -5.42 22.37
C MET A 153 10.54 -6.02 21.01
N ASP A 154 10.07 -5.19 20.08
CA ASP A 154 9.73 -5.67 18.74
C ASP A 154 11.02 -6.02 17.97
N PRO A 155 11.09 -7.21 17.34
CA PRO A 155 12.28 -7.65 16.62
C PRO A 155 12.70 -6.76 15.44
N VAL A 156 11.86 -5.81 15.03
CA VAL A 156 12.24 -4.78 14.04
C VAL A 156 13.36 -3.86 14.54
N VAL A 157 13.49 -3.72 15.87
CA VAL A 157 14.60 -3.02 16.52
C VAL A 157 15.58 -4.08 17.03
N PRO A 158 16.64 -4.40 16.27
CA PRO A 158 17.67 -5.30 16.77
C PRO A 158 18.24 -4.80 18.10
N CYS A 159 18.73 -5.74 18.92
CA CYS A 159 19.42 -5.41 20.16
C CYS A 159 20.83 -6.02 20.19
N ILE A 160 21.73 -5.36 20.90
CA ILE A 160 23.04 -5.87 21.33
C ILE A 160 22.99 -5.95 22.85
N ILE A 161 23.40 -7.10 23.40
CA ILE A 161 23.55 -7.22 24.85
C ILE A 161 24.98 -6.80 25.20
N LEU A 162 25.13 -5.92 26.20
CA LEU A 162 26.43 -5.44 26.65
C LEU A 162 26.46 -5.50 28.17
N THR A 163 27.27 -6.37 28.78
CA THR A 163 27.24 -6.57 30.24
C THR A 163 28.59 -6.75 30.92
N SER A 164 28.68 -6.31 32.18
CA SER A 164 29.82 -6.60 33.07
C SER A 164 29.72 -7.99 33.72
N TYR A 165 28.58 -8.67 33.60
CA TYR A 165 28.28 -9.93 34.31
C TYR A 165 27.91 -11.04 33.33
N PRO A 166 28.87 -11.52 32.52
CA PRO A 166 28.59 -12.54 31.52
C PRO A 166 28.26 -13.90 32.15
N SER A 167 27.30 -14.61 31.56
CA SER A 167 27.00 -16.00 31.92
C SER A 167 26.73 -16.84 30.67
N ILE A 168 27.06 -18.14 30.73
CA ILE A 168 26.81 -19.08 29.61
C ILE A 168 25.32 -19.08 29.24
N GLU A 169 24.45 -19.08 30.26
CA GLU A 169 23.01 -19.06 30.07
C GLU A 169 22.53 -17.72 29.49
N GLY A 170 23.10 -16.59 29.93
CA GLY A 170 22.82 -15.28 29.37
C GLY A 170 23.18 -15.17 27.89
N VAL A 171 24.34 -15.70 27.47
CA VAL A 171 24.74 -15.77 26.06
C VAL A 171 23.76 -16.61 25.26
N ARG A 172 23.39 -17.80 25.78
CA ARG A 172 22.44 -18.69 25.11
C ARG A 172 21.09 -18.01 24.91
N ARG A 173 20.58 -17.37 25.96
CA ARG A 173 19.30 -16.66 25.97
C ARG A 173 19.31 -15.46 25.02
N ALA A 174 20.33 -14.62 25.08
CA ALA A 174 20.47 -13.47 24.20
C ALA A 174 20.52 -13.86 22.70
N LEU A 175 21.35 -14.83 22.33
CA LEU A 175 21.56 -15.16 20.92
C LEU A 175 20.48 -16.07 20.33
N ARG A 176 19.92 -17.01 21.12
CA ARG A 176 18.96 -18.00 20.61
C ARG A 176 17.49 -17.68 20.89
N GLU A 177 17.19 -17.10 22.04
CA GLU A 177 15.80 -16.83 22.46
C GLU A 177 15.37 -15.42 22.07
N VAL A 178 16.20 -14.43 22.41
CA VAL A 178 15.98 -13.02 22.06
C VAL A 178 16.33 -12.76 20.58
N GLY A 179 17.36 -13.42 20.06
CA GLY A 179 17.87 -13.18 18.71
C GLY A 179 18.68 -11.89 18.59
N ALA A 180 19.39 -11.53 19.66
CA ALA A 180 20.30 -10.39 19.69
C ALA A 180 21.34 -10.45 18.56
N VAL A 181 21.76 -9.29 18.08
CA VAL A 181 22.81 -9.16 17.06
C VAL A 181 24.13 -9.66 17.62
N ASP A 182 24.44 -9.30 18.86
CA ASP A 182 25.67 -9.68 19.52
C ASP A 182 25.50 -9.69 21.05
N TYR A 183 26.45 -10.34 21.74
CA TYR A 183 26.59 -10.36 23.19
C TYR A 183 28.03 -9.99 23.56
N LEU A 184 28.20 -8.81 24.13
CA LEU A 184 29.49 -8.19 24.43
C LEU A 184 29.72 -8.06 25.94
N ILE A 185 30.99 -8.12 26.33
CA ILE A 185 31.42 -7.99 27.72
C ILE A 185 32.00 -6.60 27.94
N LYS A 186 31.55 -5.88 28.97
CA LYS A 186 32.12 -4.59 29.39
C LYS A 186 33.48 -4.82 30.06
N ALA A 187 34.53 -4.82 29.24
CA ALA A 187 35.92 -4.96 29.66
C ALA A 187 36.80 -4.06 28.77
N LYS A 188 38.03 -3.74 29.20
CA LYS A 188 38.93 -2.82 28.47
C LYS A 188 38.99 -3.11 26.96
N GLY A 189 38.50 -2.18 26.14
CA GLY A 189 38.50 -2.28 24.67
C GLY A 189 37.12 -2.58 24.07
N GLU A 190 36.09 -2.70 24.91
CA GLU A 190 34.69 -2.94 24.56
C GLU A 190 34.12 -1.91 23.59
N THR A 191 34.63 -0.68 23.61
CA THR A 191 34.15 0.39 22.71
C THR A 191 34.34 0.06 21.24
N GLU A 192 35.48 -0.49 20.84
CA GLU A 192 35.73 -0.85 19.44
C GLU A 192 34.90 -2.05 18.99
N GLU A 193 34.69 -3.02 19.89
CA GLU A 193 33.80 -4.16 19.66
C GLU A 193 32.34 -3.73 19.53
N LEU A 194 31.87 -2.87 20.43
CA LEU A 194 30.53 -2.30 20.37
C LEU A 194 30.31 -1.53 19.06
N LEU A 195 31.25 -0.68 18.66
CA LEU A 195 31.15 0.05 17.39
C LEU A 195 31.12 -0.88 16.18
N ARG A 196 31.89 -1.98 16.19
CA ARG A 196 31.84 -3.00 15.13
C ARG A 196 30.48 -3.71 15.10
N ALA A 197 29.94 -4.11 16.25
CA ALA A 197 28.64 -4.74 16.36
C ALA A 197 27.52 -3.80 15.90
N ILE A 198 27.57 -2.52 16.29
CA ILE A 198 26.63 -1.47 15.84
C ILE A 198 26.71 -1.32 14.32
N ASN A 199 27.90 -1.15 13.75
CA ASN A 199 28.08 -1.00 12.30
C ASN A 199 27.53 -2.21 11.53
N THR A 200 27.77 -3.42 12.04
CA THR A 200 27.23 -4.67 11.48
C THR A 200 25.70 -4.69 11.55
N ALA A 201 25.11 -4.30 12.69
CA ALA A 201 23.66 -4.20 12.84
C ALA A 201 23.04 -3.22 11.83
N PHE A 202 23.66 -2.05 11.63
CA PHE A 202 23.19 -1.05 10.66
C PHE A 202 23.31 -1.55 9.22
N ALA A 203 24.41 -2.23 8.87
CA ALA A 203 24.67 -2.73 7.54
C ALA A 203 23.83 -3.95 7.16
N GLU A 204 23.55 -4.86 8.11
CA GLU A 204 22.94 -6.16 7.80
C GLU A 204 21.50 -6.31 8.25
N ARG A 205 21.12 -5.71 9.39
CA ARG A 205 19.76 -5.86 9.96
C ARG A 205 18.87 -4.65 9.68
N ILE A 206 19.41 -3.44 9.87
CA ILE A 206 18.60 -2.21 9.78
C ILE A 206 18.46 -1.74 8.32
N ARG A 207 19.57 -1.74 7.56
CA ARG A 207 19.61 -1.56 6.10
C ARG A 207 18.84 -0.33 5.58
N ILE A 208 19.05 0.83 6.20
CA ILE A 208 18.43 2.09 5.76
C ILE A 208 19.34 2.78 4.75
N ASN A 209 18.85 2.97 3.52
CA ASN A 209 19.55 3.75 2.52
C ASN A 209 19.40 5.26 2.78
N GLN A 210 20.31 5.81 3.59
CA GLN A 210 20.36 7.25 3.93
C GLN A 210 20.71 8.15 2.74
N ARG A 211 21.30 7.59 1.68
CA ARG A 211 21.74 8.33 0.49
C ARG A 211 20.65 8.48 -0.56
N MET A 212 19.59 7.66 -0.50
CA MET A 212 18.47 7.73 -1.44
C MET A 212 17.73 9.06 -1.32
N GLN A 213 17.49 9.73 -2.43
CA GLN A 213 16.59 10.88 -2.48
C GLN A 213 15.24 10.44 -3.02
N ILE A 214 14.15 10.92 -2.44
CA ILE A 214 12.80 10.61 -2.92
C ILE A 214 12.26 11.85 -3.64
N GLU A 215 12.05 11.73 -4.95
CA GLU A 215 11.42 12.73 -5.79
C GLU A 215 9.91 12.46 -5.86
N TRP A 216 9.11 13.51 -5.73
CA TRP A 216 7.65 13.42 -5.74
C TRP A 216 7.09 14.00 -7.03
N GLY A 217 6.25 13.21 -7.71
CA GLY A 217 5.39 13.73 -8.77
C GLY A 217 4.39 14.78 -8.24
N THR A 218 3.80 15.54 -9.16
CA THR A 218 2.82 16.58 -8.83
C THR A 218 1.63 16.03 -8.04
N GLY A 219 1.28 16.67 -6.92
CA GLY A 219 0.09 16.34 -6.12
C GLY A 219 0.26 15.22 -5.08
N THR A 220 1.49 14.74 -4.84
CA THR A 220 1.77 13.69 -3.84
C THR A 220 2.89 14.12 -2.89
N SER A 221 2.79 13.72 -1.61
CA SER A 221 3.83 13.88 -0.59
C SER A 221 3.71 12.74 0.44
N LEU A 222 4.73 12.51 1.28
CA LEU A 222 4.65 11.50 2.35
C LEU A 222 3.43 11.71 3.25
N VAL A 223 3.17 12.97 3.64
CA VAL A 223 2.02 13.29 4.48
C VAL A 223 0.70 13.03 3.74
N GLY A 224 0.65 13.31 2.43
CA GLY A 224 -0.49 12.95 1.59
C GLY A 224 -0.71 11.44 1.52
N LEU A 225 0.37 10.66 1.35
CA LEU A 225 0.32 9.20 1.38
C LEU A 225 -0.22 8.67 2.71
N VAL A 226 0.31 9.17 3.82
CA VAL A 226 -0.14 8.80 5.18
C VAL A 226 -1.59 9.18 5.39
N ALA A 227 -2.02 10.39 5.00
CA ALA A 227 -3.41 10.83 5.14
C ALA A 227 -4.40 9.95 4.37
N SER A 228 -3.95 9.22 3.35
CA SER A 228 -4.79 8.27 2.61
C SER A 228 -5.03 6.96 3.37
N LEU A 229 -4.10 6.58 4.26
CA LEU A 229 -4.18 5.37 5.07
C LEU A 229 -5.35 5.50 6.07
N LYS A 230 -6.08 4.40 6.26
CA LYS A 230 -7.31 4.37 7.08
C LYS A 230 -7.06 4.87 8.51
N ASP A 231 -5.96 4.44 9.11
CA ASP A 231 -5.63 4.71 10.51
C ASP A 231 -5.25 6.18 10.74
N PHE A 232 -4.69 6.84 9.72
CA PHE A 232 -4.21 8.21 9.84
C PHE A 232 -5.16 9.25 9.22
N ARG A 233 -6.23 8.82 8.54
CA ARG A 233 -7.18 9.71 7.86
C ARG A 233 -7.84 10.74 8.78
N ALA A 234 -8.07 10.38 10.04
CA ALA A 234 -8.63 11.25 11.07
C ALA A 234 -7.59 11.71 12.11
N ALA A 235 -6.34 11.25 11.99
CA ALA A 235 -5.27 11.59 12.93
C ALA A 235 -4.91 13.09 12.85
N PRO A 236 -4.46 13.71 13.96
CA PRO A 236 -3.91 15.06 13.98
C PRO A 236 -2.71 15.23 13.05
N TRP A 237 -2.42 16.47 12.64
CA TRP A 237 -1.29 16.78 11.75
C TRP A 237 0.05 16.21 12.26
N GLU A 238 0.34 16.40 13.54
CA GLU A 238 1.61 15.99 14.14
C GLU A 238 1.81 14.47 14.11
N GLU A 239 0.74 13.69 14.32
CA GLU A 239 0.78 12.24 14.19
C GLU A 239 1.01 11.82 12.73
N ARG A 240 0.36 12.49 11.77
CA ARG A 240 0.59 12.25 10.34
C ARG A 240 2.01 12.59 9.92
N ARG A 241 2.59 13.66 10.46
CA ARG A 241 3.98 14.06 10.22
C ARG A 241 4.95 12.98 10.71
N ARG A 242 4.78 12.50 11.94
CA ARG A 242 5.59 11.41 12.50
C ARG A 242 5.46 10.12 11.68
N ALA A 243 4.24 9.76 11.27
CA ALA A 243 4.01 8.62 10.40
C ALA A 243 4.58 8.80 8.99
N ALA A 244 4.67 10.03 8.49
CA ALA A 244 5.26 10.34 7.19
C ALA A 244 6.77 10.14 7.20
N GLU A 245 7.45 10.55 8.27
CA GLU A 245 8.88 10.26 8.45
C GLU A 245 9.15 8.75 8.62
N GLU A 246 8.24 8.02 9.28
CA GLU A 246 8.30 6.55 9.38
C GLU A 246 8.11 5.88 8.01
N LEU A 247 7.18 6.41 7.20
CA LEU A 247 6.97 5.95 5.83
C LEU A 247 8.19 6.22 4.93
N GLU A 248 8.88 7.33 5.13
CA GLU A 248 10.13 7.63 4.41
C GLU A 248 11.21 6.60 4.71
N GLU A 249 11.42 6.29 6.00
CA GLU A 249 12.36 5.27 6.43
C GLU A 249 11.99 3.90 5.85
N LEU A 250 10.70 3.56 5.86
CA LEU A 250 10.22 2.34 5.23
C LEU A 250 10.60 2.25 3.74
N PHE A 251 10.46 3.35 2.98
CA PHE A 251 10.87 3.40 1.58
C PHE A 251 12.39 3.23 1.45
N ARG A 252 13.19 3.86 2.31
CA ARG A 252 14.66 3.68 2.34
C ARG A 252 15.08 2.26 2.68
N ARG A 253 14.31 1.54 3.52
CA ARG A 253 14.52 0.12 3.84
C ARG A 253 14.13 -0.81 2.69
N LEU A 254 13.18 -0.42 1.83
CA LEU A 254 12.80 -1.20 0.64
C LEU A 254 13.88 -1.18 -0.45
N PHE A 255 14.71 -0.14 -0.49
CA PHE A 255 15.80 0.02 -1.44
C PHE A 255 17.15 0.15 -0.72
N PRO A 256 17.61 -0.90 -0.02
CA PRO A 256 18.79 -0.83 0.83
C PRO A 256 20.12 -0.68 0.08
N ASN A 257 20.12 -0.87 -1.25
CA ASN A 257 21.31 -0.89 -2.10
C ASN A 257 21.42 0.39 -2.97
N ASP A 258 22.17 0.35 -4.07
CA ASP A 258 22.68 1.48 -4.89
C ASP A 258 21.64 2.43 -5.54
N VAL A 259 20.38 2.39 -5.13
CA VAL A 259 19.37 3.37 -5.55
C VAL A 259 19.73 4.73 -4.94
N ARG A 260 20.11 5.67 -5.80
CA ARG A 260 20.41 7.07 -5.44
C ARG A 260 19.17 7.92 -5.43
N ARG A 261 18.21 7.60 -6.28
CA ARG A 261 16.95 8.32 -6.40
C ARG A 261 15.77 7.41 -6.57
N LEU A 262 14.65 7.77 -5.97
CA LEU A 262 13.37 7.10 -6.14
C LEU A 262 12.34 8.14 -6.54
N ARG A 263 11.85 8.07 -7.78
CA ARG A 263 10.78 8.95 -8.25
C ARG A 263 9.43 8.30 -8.03
N ILE A 264 8.52 8.96 -7.33
CA ILE A 264 7.14 8.51 -7.16
C ILE A 264 6.31 9.06 -8.32
N GLU A 265 5.83 8.17 -9.19
CA GLU A 265 5.15 8.54 -10.45
C GLU A 265 3.63 8.57 -10.34
N TYR A 266 3.07 7.62 -9.59
CA TYR A 266 1.61 7.48 -9.47
C TYR A 266 1.23 6.93 -8.09
N MET A 267 0.06 7.34 -7.61
CA MET A 267 -0.53 6.84 -6.38
C MET A 267 -1.94 6.31 -6.65
N ALA A 268 -2.16 5.02 -6.37
CA ALA A 268 -3.51 4.49 -6.22
C ALA A 268 -3.93 4.64 -4.75
N PRO A 269 -5.04 5.35 -4.45
CA PRO A 269 -5.60 5.31 -3.12
C PRO A 269 -6.15 3.90 -2.86
N GLY A 270 -5.44 3.14 -2.03
CA GLY A 270 -5.80 1.78 -1.69
C GLY A 270 -7.07 1.69 -0.83
N ARG A 271 -7.77 0.56 -0.95
CA ARG A 271 -8.83 0.16 -0.01
C ARG A 271 -8.21 -0.80 1.02
N GLY A 272 -8.75 -0.83 2.24
CA GLY A 272 -8.25 -1.73 3.30
C GLY A 272 -7.20 -1.15 4.27
N GLY A 273 -6.83 0.13 4.13
CA GLY A 273 -5.89 0.79 5.05
C GLY A 273 -4.42 0.69 4.68
N SER A 274 -4.13 0.23 3.46
CA SER A 274 -2.79 0.24 2.84
C SER A 274 -2.79 1.13 1.59
N GLY A 275 -1.66 1.76 1.28
CA GLY A 275 -1.41 2.56 0.09
C GLY A 275 -0.61 1.79 -0.96
N VAL A 276 -0.75 2.20 -2.22
CA VAL A 276 0.00 1.66 -3.35
C VAL A 276 0.58 2.84 -4.14
N VAL A 277 1.89 2.81 -4.39
CA VAL A 277 2.54 3.76 -5.29
C VAL A 277 3.33 3.02 -6.36
N LEU A 278 3.31 3.58 -7.57
CA LEU A 278 4.23 3.22 -8.63
C LEU A 278 5.43 4.16 -8.53
N ALA A 279 6.62 3.58 -8.49
CA ALA A 279 7.86 4.30 -8.31
C ALA A 279 8.91 3.83 -9.32
N ARG A 280 9.86 4.70 -9.64
CA ARG A 280 10.97 4.43 -10.53
C ARG A 280 12.30 4.67 -9.81
N PRO A 281 13.13 3.63 -9.63
CA PRO A 281 14.45 3.78 -9.04
C PRO A 281 15.47 4.29 -10.08
N PHE A 282 16.43 5.09 -9.63
CA PHE A 282 17.59 5.55 -10.38
C PHE A 282 18.86 5.19 -9.62
N TYR A 283 19.81 4.61 -10.34
CA TYR A 283 21.10 4.15 -9.82
C TYR A 283 22.21 5.18 -10.14
N ASP A 284 23.45 4.82 -9.86
CA ASP A 284 24.61 5.66 -10.17
C ASP A 284 24.63 6.11 -11.64
N ARG A 285 25.11 7.34 -11.85
CA ARG A 285 25.09 8.04 -13.16
C ARG A 285 23.69 8.21 -13.75
N ASP A 286 22.69 8.29 -12.89
CA ASP A 286 21.28 8.44 -13.25
C ASP A 286 20.75 7.33 -14.16
N LEU A 287 21.34 6.13 -14.05
CA LEU A 287 20.84 4.98 -14.77
C LEU A 287 19.43 4.64 -14.29
N GLU A 288 18.48 4.72 -15.21
CA GLU A 288 17.07 4.46 -14.95
C GLU A 288 16.80 2.97 -14.75
N GLY A 289 16.09 2.63 -13.68
CA GLY A 289 15.61 1.29 -13.41
C GLY A 289 14.17 1.05 -13.88
N GLU A 290 13.79 -0.22 -13.89
CA GLU A 290 12.43 -0.65 -14.18
C GLU A 290 11.42 -0.12 -13.13
N PRO A 291 10.19 0.25 -13.54
CA PRO A 291 9.13 0.62 -12.62
C PRO A 291 8.82 -0.49 -11.61
N VAL A 292 8.59 -0.08 -10.36
CA VAL A 292 8.24 -0.95 -9.25
C VAL A 292 7.01 -0.44 -8.52
N VAL A 293 6.19 -1.37 -8.04
CA VAL A 293 5.04 -1.05 -7.20
C VAL A 293 5.41 -1.24 -5.75
N ILE A 294 5.26 -0.18 -4.96
CA ILE A 294 5.44 -0.22 -3.51
C ILE A 294 4.05 -0.29 -2.87
N LYS A 295 3.78 -1.41 -2.19
CA LYS A 295 2.62 -1.57 -1.31
C LYS A 295 3.05 -1.27 0.11
N PHE A 296 2.37 -0.38 0.81
CA PHE A 296 2.70 -0.01 2.20
C PHE A 296 1.46 0.18 3.04
N GLY A 297 1.57 0.07 4.37
CA GLY A 297 0.43 0.25 5.28
C GLY A 297 0.74 -0.31 6.66
N ARG A 298 -0.30 -0.57 7.45
CA ARG A 298 -0.15 -1.27 8.75
C ARG A 298 0.66 -2.56 8.56
N ARG A 299 1.68 -2.76 9.40
CA ARG A 299 2.59 -3.91 9.30
C ARG A 299 1.86 -5.25 9.19
N ASP A 300 0.92 -5.54 10.08
CA ASP A 300 0.19 -6.83 10.10
C ASP A 300 -0.60 -7.08 8.82
N ASN A 301 -1.16 -6.02 8.22
CA ASN A 301 -1.88 -6.13 6.95
C ASN A 301 -0.93 -6.50 5.81
N ILE A 302 0.26 -5.89 5.79
CA ILE A 302 1.29 -6.15 4.79
C ILE A 302 1.91 -7.55 4.98
N GLU A 303 2.08 -8.01 6.21
CA GLU A 303 2.52 -9.39 6.50
C GLU A 303 1.49 -10.43 6.04
N ARG A 304 0.21 -10.15 6.26
CA ARG A 304 -0.88 -10.98 5.74
C ARG A 304 -0.87 -11.04 4.22
N GLU A 305 -0.70 -9.89 3.56
CA GLU A 305 -0.61 -9.83 2.09
C GLU A 305 0.59 -10.61 1.56
N ARG A 306 1.78 -10.46 2.17
CA ARG A 306 2.96 -11.26 1.84
C ARG A 306 2.69 -12.75 1.97
N ARG A 307 2.03 -13.18 3.05
CA ARG A 307 1.66 -14.59 3.29
C ARG A 307 0.71 -15.11 2.21
N ASN A 308 -0.28 -14.32 1.84
CA ASN A 308 -1.20 -14.67 0.76
C ASN A 308 -0.49 -14.75 -0.60
N TYR A 309 0.41 -13.82 -0.89
CA TYR A 309 1.23 -13.84 -2.11
C TYR A 309 2.01 -15.16 -2.23
N PHE A 310 2.78 -15.53 -1.19
CA PHE A 310 3.55 -16.78 -1.25
C PHE A 310 2.67 -18.03 -1.31
N ARG A 311 1.49 -17.99 -0.68
CA ARG A 311 0.58 -19.14 -0.65
C ARG A 311 -0.21 -19.32 -1.95
N TYR A 312 -0.64 -18.24 -2.58
CA TYR A 312 -1.65 -18.29 -3.66
C TYR A 312 -1.15 -17.72 -5.00
N VAL A 313 -0.13 -16.86 -5.00
CA VAL A 313 0.34 -16.17 -6.20
C VAL A 313 1.66 -16.75 -6.68
N ALA A 314 2.68 -16.82 -5.80
CA ALA A 314 4.01 -17.30 -6.12
C ALA A 314 4.05 -18.69 -6.78
N PRO A 315 3.22 -19.68 -6.38
CA PRO A 315 3.21 -21.01 -7.03
C PRO A 315 2.76 -20.99 -8.50
N PHE A 316 2.13 -19.89 -8.94
CA PHE A 316 1.63 -19.69 -10.30
C PHE A 316 2.39 -18.59 -11.05
N ALA A 317 3.49 -18.08 -10.47
CA ALA A 317 4.34 -17.10 -11.12
C ALA A 317 5.00 -17.72 -12.36
N GLY A 318 4.82 -17.07 -13.51
CA GLY A 318 5.43 -17.45 -14.80
C GLY A 318 5.82 -16.19 -15.56
N LEU A 319 6.15 -16.30 -16.86
CA LEU A 319 6.31 -15.13 -17.74
C LEU A 319 4.99 -14.35 -17.71
N ARG A 320 4.99 -13.06 -17.34
CA ARG A 320 3.78 -12.24 -17.07
C ARG A 320 3.07 -12.46 -15.73
N ALA A 321 3.81 -12.33 -14.63
CA ALA A 321 3.21 -12.26 -13.30
C ALA A 321 3.84 -11.11 -12.50
N THR A 322 3.03 -10.47 -11.65
CA THR A 322 3.53 -9.55 -10.63
C THR A 322 4.39 -10.33 -9.65
N GLN A 323 5.67 -9.96 -9.57
CA GLN A 323 6.63 -10.66 -8.72
C GLN A 323 7.05 -9.81 -7.54
N LEU A 324 6.93 -10.38 -6.34
CA LEU A 324 7.51 -9.82 -5.12
C LEU A 324 9.04 -9.82 -5.24
N ARG A 325 9.65 -8.68 -4.96
CA ARG A 325 11.09 -8.46 -4.98
C ARG A 325 11.63 -8.29 -3.57
N GLY A 326 12.72 -8.99 -3.28
CA GLY A 326 13.43 -8.87 -2.01
C GLY A 326 12.58 -9.26 -0.80
N GLU A 327 12.99 -8.76 0.36
CA GLU A 327 12.29 -8.96 1.62
C GLU A 327 11.29 -7.83 1.90
N MET A 328 10.38 -8.10 2.82
CA MET A 328 9.48 -7.08 3.35
C MET A 328 10.25 -6.11 4.24
N ALA A 329 10.14 -4.82 3.96
CA ALA A 329 10.60 -3.78 4.87
C ALA A 329 9.60 -3.60 6.03
N ARG A 330 10.13 -3.29 7.22
CA ARG A 330 9.34 -3.10 8.44
C ARG A 330 9.83 -1.90 9.22
N THR A 331 8.89 -1.22 9.84
CA THR A 331 9.09 -0.29 10.96
C THR A 331 8.20 -0.74 12.13
N LEU A 332 8.09 0.06 13.18
CA LEU A 332 7.24 -0.27 14.34
C LEU A 332 5.77 -0.42 13.95
N ARG A 333 5.23 0.49 13.13
CA ARG A 333 3.80 0.51 12.77
C ARG A 333 3.54 0.10 11.32
N LEU A 334 4.51 0.31 10.44
CA LEU A 334 4.34 0.15 9.00
C LEU A 334 5.11 -1.04 8.43
N GLY A 335 4.57 -1.59 7.35
CA GLY A 335 5.22 -2.59 6.52
C GLY A 335 5.20 -2.16 5.06
N GLY A 336 6.15 -2.68 4.29
CA GLY A 336 6.29 -2.40 2.86
C GLY A 336 6.67 -3.64 2.05
N LEU A 337 6.12 -3.76 0.84
CA LEU A 337 6.46 -4.78 -0.15
C LEU A 337 6.81 -4.12 -1.48
N LEU A 338 7.81 -4.68 -2.17
CA LEU A 338 8.18 -4.28 -3.52
C LEU A 338 7.67 -5.31 -4.52
N PHE A 339 6.96 -4.86 -5.54
CA PHE A 339 6.52 -5.69 -6.66
C PHE A 339 7.09 -5.16 -7.98
N SER A 340 7.30 -6.07 -8.94
CA SER A 340 7.71 -5.74 -10.30
C SER A 340 6.87 -6.51 -11.32
N PHE A 341 6.79 -5.99 -12.54
CA PHE A 341 6.00 -6.56 -13.63
C PHE A 341 6.91 -7.26 -14.65
N ILE A 342 7.18 -8.55 -14.45
CA ILE A 342 8.16 -9.28 -15.30
C ILE A 342 7.63 -9.59 -16.70
N GLY A 343 8.17 -8.89 -17.70
CA GLY A 343 7.76 -9.03 -19.11
C GLY A 343 6.75 -7.97 -19.55
N GLN A 344 6.65 -6.88 -18.80
CA GLN A 344 5.92 -5.67 -19.17
C GLN A 344 6.54 -5.04 -20.43
N ALA A 345 5.70 -4.46 -21.29
CA ALA A 345 6.17 -3.57 -22.34
C ALA A 345 6.88 -2.33 -21.73
N PRO A 346 7.81 -1.68 -22.47
CA PRO A 346 8.40 -0.41 -22.06
C PRO A 346 7.33 0.64 -21.69
N GLY A 347 7.70 1.57 -20.83
CA GLY A 347 6.81 2.65 -20.39
C GLY A 347 6.23 2.46 -18.98
N THR A 348 5.38 3.40 -18.57
CA THR A 348 4.76 3.40 -17.24
C THR A 348 3.36 2.80 -17.33
N PRO A 349 3.09 1.65 -16.67
CA PRO A 349 1.79 1.02 -16.71
C PRO A 349 0.75 1.91 -16.01
N ARG A 350 -0.49 1.86 -16.49
CA ARG A 350 -1.59 2.68 -15.99
C ARG A 350 -2.60 1.82 -15.26
N ASP A 351 -3.24 2.34 -14.22
CA ASP A 351 -4.37 1.60 -13.66
C ASP A 351 -5.48 1.42 -14.72
N PHE A 352 -6.28 0.36 -14.59
CA PHE A 352 -7.32 0.04 -15.57
C PHE A 352 -8.37 1.14 -15.71
N LEU A 353 -8.58 1.95 -14.66
CA LEU A 353 -9.50 3.07 -14.71
C LEU A 353 -9.01 4.15 -15.68
N ALA A 354 -7.73 4.49 -15.61
CA ALA A 354 -7.06 5.41 -16.52
C ALA A 354 -6.98 4.84 -17.94
N TYR A 355 -6.60 3.56 -18.08
CA TYR A 355 -6.54 2.87 -19.38
C TYR A 355 -7.91 2.84 -20.07
N TYR A 356 -8.97 2.49 -19.35
CA TYR A 356 -10.33 2.39 -19.91
C TYR A 356 -10.86 3.75 -20.40
N ARG A 357 -10.50 4.84 -19.71
CA ARG A 357 -10.97 6.21 -20.01
C ARG A 357 -10.13 6.94 -21.06
N ASP A 358 -8.99 6.40 -21.43
CA ASP A 358 -8.13 7.00 -22.45
C ASP A 358 -8.87 7.04 -23.81
N PRO A 359 -9.06 8.23 -24.41
CA PRO A 359 -9.71 8.35 -25.72
C PRO A 359 -8.92 7.67 -26.85
N HIS A 360 -7.62 7.42 -26.68
CA HIS A 360 -6.78 6.72 -27.64
C HIS A 360 -6.91 5.19 -27.56
N VAL A 361 -7.51 4.67 -26.48
CA VAL A 361 -7.76 3.23 -26.32
C VAL A 361 -9.13 2.90 -26.90
N SER A 362 -9.18 2.10 -27.96
CA SER A 362 -10.42 1.63 -28.60
C SER A 362 -11.20 0.62 -27.75
N SER A 363 -12.49 0.46 -28.04
CA SER A 363 -13.32 -0.57 -27.36
C SER A 363 -12.78 -1.99 -27.60
N GLU A 364 -12.22 -2.26 -28.78
CA GLU A 364 -11.63 -3.57 -29.11
C GLU A 364 -10.36 -3.85 -28.28
N GLN A 365 -9.53 -2.83 -28.04
CA GLN A 365 -8.37 -2.96 -27.15
C GLN A 365 -8.81 -3.26 -25.71
N VAL A 366 -9.86 -2.60 -25.20
CA VAL A 366 -10.41 -2.92 -23.88
C VAL A 366 -10.92 -4.35 -23.81
N CYS A 367 -11.66 -4.81 -24.82
CA CYS A 367 -12.16 -6.18 -24.89
C CYS A 367 -11.01 -7.20 -24.87
N ARG A 368 -9.96 -6.98 -25.68
CA ARG A 368 -8.75 -7.82 -25.68
C ARG A 368 -8.05 -7.84 -24.32
N THR A 369 -7.87 -6.68 -23.68
CA THR A 369 -7.28 -6.61 -22.32
C THR A 369 -8.09 -7.39 -21.29
N ILE A 370 -9.43 -7.32 -21.33
CA ILE A 370 -10.30 -8.09 -20.42
C ILE A 370 -10.16 -9.59 -20.70
N GLN A 371 -10.16 -9.99 -21.97
CA GLN A 371 -9.97 -11.38 -22.36
C GLN A 371 -8.61 -11.90 -21.83
N ASP A 372 -7.51 -11.21 -22.14
CA ASP A 372 -6.17 -11.60 -21.71
C ASP A 372 -6.05 -11.67 -20.18
N LEU A 373 -6.66 -10.72 -19.46
CA LEU A 373 -6.70 -10.74 -17.99
C LEU A 373 -7.27 -12.08 -17.47
N PHE A 374 -8.39 -12.55 -18.02
CA PHE A 374 -9.04 -13.75 -17.51
C PHE A 374 -8.50 -15.06 -18.10
N GLU A 375 -7.94 -15.03 -19.31
CA GLU A 375 -7.38 -16.22 -19.95
C GLU A 375 -5.94 -16.48 -19.50
N GLU A 376 -5.11 -15.43 -19.41
CA GLU A 376 -3.67 -15.55 -19.15
C GLU A 376 -3.29 -15.26 -17.70
N THR A 377 -3.82 -14.17 -17.12
CA THR A 377 -3.42 -13.73 -15.77
C THR A 377 -4.20 -14.49 -14.68
N CYS A 378 -5.51 -14.32 -14.62
CA CYS A 378 -6.37 -15.03 -13.67
C CYS A 378 -6.57 -16.50 -14.05
N GLY A 379 -6.49 -16.84 -15.34
CA GLY A 379 -6.70 -18.20 -15.84
C GLY A 379 -5.75 -19.24 -15.26
N ARG A 380 -4.56 -18.82 -14.80
CA ARG A 380 -3.62 -19.69 -14.05
C ARG A 380 -4.23 -20.22 -12.76
N TRP A 381 -4.99 -19.38 -12.06
CA TRP A 381 -5.70 -19.77 -10.85
C TRP A 381 -6.94 -20.57 -11.16
N TYR A 382 -7.67 -20.19 -12.21
CA TYR A 382 -8.97 -20.78 -12.53
C TYR A 382 -8.85 -22.17 -13.17
N ARG A 383 -7.70 -22.51 -13.77
CA ARG A 383 -7.39 -23.89 -14.18
C ARG A 383 -7.43 -24.88 -13.04
N GLY A 384 -7.13 -24.44 -11.81
CA GLY A 384 -7.23 -25.25 -10.59
C GLY A 384 -8.63 -25.26 -9.96
N LYS A 385 -9.68 -24.82 -10.68
CA LYS A 385 -11.05 -24.76 -10.14
C LYS A 385 -11.52 -26.14 -9.64
N GLN A 386 -12.30 -26.12 -8.57
CA GLN A 386 -12.92 -27.29 -7.97
C GLN A 386 -14.42 -27.08 -7.85
N ARG A 387 -15.21 -28.15 -8.02
CA ARG A 387 -16.65 -28.08 -7.74
C ARG A 387 -16.87 -27.71 -6.28
N TRP A 388 -17.83 -26.82 -6.04
CA TRP A 388 -18.16 -26.40 -4.70
C TRP A 388 -18.86 -27.54 -3.93
N VAL A 389 -18.31 -27.93 -2.79
CA VAL A 389 -18.78 -29.12 -2.04
C VAL A 389 -19.98 -28.79 -1.14
N ALA A 390 -20.06 -27.57 -0.59
CA ALA A 390 -21.13 -27.20 0.35
C ALA A 390 -22.43 -26.84 -0.39
N ARG A 391 -23.37 -27.80 -0.45
CA ARG A 391 -24.65 -27.66 -1.17
C ARG A 391 -25.75 -26.90 -0.42
N LYS A 392 -25.43 -26.15 0.64
CA LYS A 392 -26.45 -25.36 1.34
C LYS A 392 -26.98 -24.28 0.39
N PRO A 393 -28.32 -24.19 0.19
CA PRO A 393 -28.92 -23.01 -0.43
C PRO A 393 -28.45 -21.76 0.33
N ASP A 394 -28.17 -20.65 -0.36
CA ASP A 394 -27.60 -19.39 0.17
C ASP A 394 -26.08 -19.31 0.43
N ALA A 395 -25.32 -20.39 0.20
CA ALA A 395 -23.88 -20.41 0.50
C ALA A 395 -23.11 -19.29 -0.21
N LEU A 396 -23.49 -18.96 -1.45
CA LEU A 396 -22.91 -17.85 -2.22
C LEU A 396 -23.22 -16.50 -1.56
N ALA A 397 -24.49 -16.29 -1.19
CA ALA A 397 -24.95 -15.09 -0.49
C ALA A 397 -24.17 -14.84 0.80
N ARG A 398 -24.00 -15.87 1.64
CA ARG A 398 -23.27 -15.75 2.91
C ARG A 398 -21.78 -15.47 2.72
N ASP A 399 -21.16 -16.03 1.67
CA ASP A 399 -19.77 -15.70 1.36
C ASP A 399 -19.63 -14.22 0.93
N LEU A 400 -20.50 -13.77 0.03
CA LEU A 400 -20.52 -12.37 -0.43
C LEU A 400 -20.85 -11.40 0.70
N GLU A 401 -21.84 -11.68 1.55
CA GLU A 401 -22.19 -10.84 2.69
C GLU A 401 -21.00 -10.60 3.63
N ARG A 402 -20.32 -11.68 4.04
CA ARG A 402 -19.15 -11.58 4.93
C ARG A 402 -18.01 -10.81 4.28
N ARG A 403 -17.72 -11.07 3.01
CA ARG A 403 -16.59 -10.44 2.31
C ARG A 403 -16.83 -8.97 2.00
N LEU A 404 -18.05 -8.62 1.61
CA LEU A 404 -18.42 -7.23 1.30
C LEU A 404 -18.79 -6.43 2.57
N GLY A 405 -18.81 -7.09 3.74
CA GLY A 405 -19.12 -6.49 5.04
C GLY A 405 -20.60 -6.13 5.21
N LEU A 406 -21.49 -6.87 4.55
CA LEU A 406 -22.95 -6.68 4.57
C LEU A 406 -23.64 -7.63 5.58
N ASP A 407 -22.89 -8.52 6.22
CA ASP A 407 -23.34 -9.42 7.29
C ASP A 407 -23.55 -8.72 8.64
N GLN A 408 -22.99 -7.52 8.81
CA GLN A 408 -23.14 -6.74 10.04
C GLN A 408 -24.55 -6.14 10.18
N PRO A 409 -25.24 -6.30 11.34
CA PRO A 409 -26.58 -5.75 11.55
C PRO A 409 -26.68 -4.24 11.34
N SER A 410 -25.62 -3.49 11.69
CA SER A 410 -25.53 -2.05 11.46
C SER A 410 -25.59 -1.70 9.98
N LYS A 411 -24.90 -2.47 9.12
CA LYS A 411 -24.86 -2.26 7.66
C LYS A 411 -26.17 -2.66 6.97
N GLN A 412 -26.89 -3.65 7.51
CA GLN A 412 -28.22 -3.98 7.02
C GLN A 412 -29.25 -2.87 7.30
N ARG A 413 -29.18 -2.22 8.47
CA ARG A 413 -29.99 -1.03 8.76
C ARG A 413 -29.62 0.12 7.82
N THR A 414 -28.32 0.38 7.64
CA THR A 414 -27.83 1.37 6.68
C THR A 414 -28.34 1.11 5.26
N LEU A 415 -28.42 -0.14 4.81
CA LEU A 415 -28.91 -0.45 3.46
C LEU A 415 -30.38 -0.03 3.28
N ALA A 416 -31.25 -0.33 4.24
CA ALA A 416 -32.66 0.07 4.18
C ALA A 416 -32.83 1.60 4.20
N GLU A 417 -32.07 2.29 5.05
CA GLU A 417 -32.04 3.76 5.14
C GLU A 417 -31.54 4.39 3.83
N VAL A 418 -30.48 3.84 3.24
CA VAL A 418 -29.93 4.30 1.95
C VAL A 418 -30.94 4.12 0.83
N VAL A 419 -31.62 2.97 0.76
CA VAL A 419 -32.67 2.77 -0.25
C VAL A 419 -33.80 3.78 -0.07
N ALA A 420 -34.28 3.98 1.15
CA ALA A 420 -35.32 4.98 1.42
C ALA A 420 -34.88 6.40 0.98
N CYS A 421 -33.65 6.79 1.29
CA CYS A 421 -33.09 8.08 0.87
C CYS A 421 -33.00 8.22 -0.67
N LEU A 422 -32.61 7.16 -1.37
CA LEU A 422 -32.53 7.17 -2.84
C LEU A 422 -33.91 7.28 -3.50
N LEU A 423 -34.95 6.71 -2.88
CA LEU A 423 -36.34 6.75 -3.34
C LEU A 423 -37.03 8.10 -3.04
N ASP A 424 -36.57 8.86 -2.06
CA ASP A 424 -37.12 10.18 -1.71
C ASP A 424 -36.40 11.34 -2.45
N GLY A 425 -35.39 11.02 -3.26
CA GLY A 425 -34.58 12.02 -3.92
C GLY A 425 -35.18 12.59 -5.22
N ARG A 426 -34.64 13.73 -5.66
CA ARG A 426 -35.06 14.39 -6.91
C ARG A 426 -34.84 13.49 -8.15
N PRO A 427 -35.69 13.61 -9.19
CA PRO A 427 -35.50 12.91 -10.46
C PRO A 427 -34.15 13.26 -11.12
N HIS A 428 -33.55 12.29 -11.83
CA HIS A 428 -32.32 12.48 -12.62
C HIS A 428 -32.60 12.16 -14.08
N SER A 429 -32.24 13.05 -15.01
CA SER A 429 -32.66 12.97 -16.43
C SER A 429 -34.18 12.78 -16.62
N GLY A 430 -34.98 13.31 -15.69
CA GLY A 430 -36.44 13.14 -15.67
C GLY A 430 -36.94 11.77 -15.20
N LEU A 431 -36.04 10.84 -14.84
CA LEU A 431 -36.38 9.55 -14.25
C LEU A 431 -36.48 9.70 -12.73
N ALA A 432 -37.65 9.42 -12.17
CA ALA A 432 -37.93 9.46 -10.74
C ALA A 432 -38.08 8.03 -10.18
N LEU A 433 -37.60 7.83 -8.96
CA LEU A 433 -37.83 6.60 -8.20
C LEU A 433 -38.76 6.93 -7.05
N LYS A 434 -39.71 6.06 -6.73
CA LYS A 434 -40.65 6.24 -5.61
C LYS A 434 -40.84 4.94 -4.84
N PRO A 435 -41.17 4.98 -3.55
CA PRO A 435 -41.52 3.76 -2.80
C PRO A 435 -42.85 3.17 -3.29
N ALA A 436 -42.92 1.84 -3.41
CA ALA A 436 -44.14 1.07 -3.71
C ALA A 436 -44.40 0.09 -2.56
N GLY A 437 -44.88 0.63 -1.43
CA GLY A 437 -44.95 -0.11 -0.16
C GLY A 437 -43.58 -0.60 0.32
N ALA A 438 -43.57 -1.62 1.18
CA ALA A 438 -42.33 -2.18 1.73
C ALA A 438 -41.59 -3.13 0.77
N LYS A 439 -42.31 -3.74 -0.18
CA LYS A 439 -41.80 -4.80 -1.06
C LYS A 439 -41.31 -4.30 -2.41
N GLY A 440 -41.77 -3.13 -2.85
CA GLY A 440 -41.50 -2.62 -4.19
C GLY A 440 -41.01 -1.17 -4.19
N LEU A 441 -40.60 -0.74 -5.38
CA LEU A 441 -40.34 0.64 -5.76
C LEU A 441 -40.91 0.87 -7.16
N GLU A 442 -41.27 2.11 -7.48
CA GLU A 442 -41.73 2.50 -8.81
C GLU A 442 -40.68 3.35 -9.52
N VAL A 443 -40.46 3.05 -10.80
CA VAL A 443 -39.67 3.85 -11.73
C VAL A 443 -40.63 4.67 -12.58
N HIS A 444 -40.47 5.99 -12.63
CA HIS A 444 -41.34 6.92 -13.37
C HIS A 444 -40.52 7.73 -14.39
N TRP A 445 -40.97 7.81 -15.63
CA TRP A 445 -40.35 8.63 -16.67
C TRP A 445 -41.36 9.02 -17.75
N ARG A 446 -41.54 10.33 -18.02
CA ARG A 446 -42.43 10.85 -19.09
C ARG A 446 -43.84 10.22 -19.14
N GLY A 447 -44.46 10.02 -17.97
CA GLY A 447 -45.80 9.41 -17.85
C GLY A 447 -45.82 7.89 -17.88
N TRP A 448 -44.71 7.23 -18.23
CA TRP A 448 -44.51 5.80 -18.03
C TRP A 448 -44.13 5.52 -16.58
N HIS A 449 -44.66 4.42 -16.02
CA HIS A 449 -44.22 3.91 -14.73
C HIS A 449 -44.09 2.38 -14.75
N ARG A 450 -43.24 1.85 -13.88
CA ARG A 450 -43.04 0.41 -13.67
C ARG A 450 -42.69 0.11 -12.22
N GLU A 451 -43.38 -0.87 -11.64
CA GLU A 451 -43.04 -1.40 -10.32
C GLU A 451 -41.90 -2.43 -10.43
N LEU A 452 -40.94 -2.37 -9.51
CA LEU A 452 -39.82 -3.30 -9.37
C LEU A 452 -39.66 -3.72 -7.90
N PRO A 453 -39.07 -4.90 -7.61
CA PRO A 453 -38.81 -5.31 -6.23
C PRO A 453 -37.85 -4.35 -5.51
N ASN A 454 -38.11 -4.11 -4.22
CA ASN A 454 -37.19 -3.41 -3.33
C ASN A 454 -36.03 -4.34 -2.94
N PRO A 455 -34.77 -4.06 -3.33
CA PRO A 455 -33.65 -4.98 -3.08
C PRO A 455 -33.36 -5.21 -1.59
N ALA A 456 -33.54 -4.18 -0.75
CA ALA A 456 -33.31 -4.30 0.70
C ALA A 456 -34.32 -5.26 1.34
N HIS A 457 -35.58 -5.20 0.89
CA HIS A 457 -36.60 -6.16 1.30
C HIS A 457 -36.33 -7.55 0.70
N PHE A 458 -36.07 -7.63 -0.60
CA PHE A 458 -35.89 -8.89 -1.32
C PHE A 458 -34.82 -9.79 -0.66
N ILE A 459 -33.63 -9.25 -0.37
CA ILE A 459 -32.54 -10.03 0.20
C ILE A 459 -32.85 -10.50 1.61
N ARG A 460 -33.53 -9.69 2.41
CA ARG A 460 -33.93 -10.06 3.77
C ARG A 460 -34.82 -11.30 3.80
N TYR A 461 -35.67 -11.50 2.78
CA TYR A 461 -36.71 -12.54 2.81
C TYR A 461 -36.59 -13.62 1.71
N ARG A 462 -35.72 -13.44 0.71
CA ARG A 462 -35.60 -14.37 -0.42
C ARG A 462 -34.20 -14.99 -0.59
N ARG A 463 -33.18 -14.50 0.12
CA ARG A 463 -31.79 -14.99 -0.06
C ARG A 463 -31.60 -16.50 0.14
N GLU A 464 -32.44 -17.13 0.95
CA GLU A 464 -32.40 -18.58 1.20
C GLU A 464 -32.66 -19.43 -0.07
N ARG A 465 -33.20 -18.82 -1.12
CA ARG A 465 -33.46 -19.46 -2.41
C ARG A 465 -32.30 -19.34 -3.40
N PHE A 466 -31.24 -18.60 -3.06
CA PHE A 466 -30.12 -18.40 -3.98
C PHE A 466 -29.31 -19.70 -4.17
N PRO A 467 -28.85 -19.98 -5.39
CA PRO A 467 -28.06 -21.16 -5.67
C PRO A 467 -26.73 -21.13 -4.90
N PRO A 468 -26.17 -22.29 -4.55
CA PRO A 468 -24.78 -22.37 -4.12
C PRO A 468 -23.83 -22.01 -5.29
N PRO A 469 -22.56 -21.66 -5.01
CA PRO A 469 -21.57 -21.51 -6.07
C PRO A 469 -21.43 -22.80 -6.88
N SER A 470 -21.20 -22.71 -8.19
CA SER A 470 -20.90 -23.90 -9.00
C SER A 470 -19.46 -24.37 -8.78
N TYR A 471 -18.53 -23.41 -8.81
CA TYR A 471 -17.09 -23.65 -8.68
C TYR A 471 -16.45 -22.70 -7.69
N GLN A 472 -15.39 -23.18 -7.04
CA GLN A 472 -14.40 -22.36 -6.35
C GLN A 472 -13.05 -22.44 -7.04
N ALA A 473 -12.30 -21.36 -6.97
CA ALA A 473 -10.90 -21.31 -7.36
C ALA A 473 -10.15 -20.33 -6.47
N ILE A 474 -8.82 -20.31 -6.59
CA ILE A 474 -8.06 -19.14 -6.18
C ILE A 474 -8.54 -17.97 -7.03
N THR A 475 -8.83 -16.86 -6.38
CA THR A 475 -9.43 -15.66 -6.97
C THR A 475 -8.81 -14.45 -6.28
N HIS A 476 -8.77 -13.31 -6.97
CA HIS A 476 -8.20 -12.09 -6.42
C HIS A 476 -8.99 -11.62 -5.18
N GLY A 477 -10.32 -11.66 -5.26
CA GLY A 477 -11.25 -11.37 -4.17
C GLY A 477 -11.51 -9.89 -3.88
N ASP A 478 -10.86 -8.98 -4.63
CA ASP A 478 -11.15 -7.54 -4.69
C ASP A 478 -10.70 -6.99 -6.07
N LEU A 479 -11.17 -7.63 -7.16
CA LEU A 479 -10.66 -7.37 -8.53
C LEU A 479 -11.29 -6.11 -9.14
N HIS A 480 -10.96 -4.95 -8.57
CA HIS A 480 -11.42 -3.67 -9.09
C HIS A 480 -10.35 -2.96 -9.94
N GLY A 481 -10.75 -1.99 -10.77
CA GLY A 481 -9.84 -1.34 -11.74
C GLY A 481 -8.56 -0.69 -11.19
N ARG A 482 -8.46 -0.42 -9.88
CA ARG A 482 -7.21 0.07 -9.25
C ARG A 482 -6.24 -1.02 -8.81
N ASN A 483 -6.69 -2.27 -8.79
CA ASN A 483 -5.87 -3.44 -8.48
C ASN A 483 -5.38 -4.11 -9.77
N LEU A 484 -5.53 -3.40 -10.89
CA LEU A 484 -5.21 -3.83 -12.24
C LEU A 484 -4.39 -2.73 -12.91
N PHE A 485 -3.15 -3.05 -13.24
CA PHE A 485 -2.30 -2.20 -14.08
C PHE A 485 -2.29 -2.74 -15.50
N VAL A 486 -2.30 -1.86 -16.49
CA VAL A 486 -2.27 -2.19 -17.92
C VAL A 486 -1.09 -1.49 -18.55
N ASP A 487 -0.26 -2.26 -19.26
CA ASP A 487 0.88 -1.72 -20.01
C ASP A 487 0.47 -1.22 -21.41
N GLU A 488 1.44 -0.71 -22.17
CA GLU A 488 1.20 -0.14 -23.50
C GLU A 488 0.68 -1.16 -24.53
N ASP A 489 1.04 -2.43 -24.36
CA ASP A 489 0.55 -3.55 -25.18
C ASP A 489 -0.88 -3.98 -24.79
N GLY A 490 -1.47 -3.38 -23.76
CA GLY A 490 -2.79 -3.75 -23.25
C GLY A 490 -2.78 -4.97 -22.34
N ARG A 491 -1.61 -5.40 -21.83
CA ARG A 491 -1.48 -6.56 -20.92
C ARG A 491 -1.71 -6.15 -19.49
N ALA A 492 -2.41 -7.00 -18.74
CA ALA A 492 -2.94 -6.66 -17.44
C ALA A 492 -2.23 -7.39 -16.27
N TRP A 493 -1.86 -6.62 -15.25
CA TRP A 493 -1.07 -7.03 -14.07
C TRP A 493 -1.87 -6.81 -12.78
N LEU A 494 -1.91 -7.83 -11.94
CA LEU A 494 -2.63 -7.78 -10.66
C LEU A 494 -1.75 -7.26 -9.53
N ILE A 495 -2.33 -6.49 -8.61
CA ILE A 495 -1.68 -6.03 -7.38
C ILE A 495 -2.69 -6.08 -6.23
N ASP A 496 -2.24 -5.91 -4.99
CA ASP A 496 -3.09 -5.96 -3.79
C ASP A 496 -3.66 -7.36 -3.51
N PHE A 497 -2.78 -8.26 -3.05
CA PHE A 497 -3.12 -9.67 -2.83
C PHE A 497 -3.72 -9.95 -1.44
N PHE A 498 -4.17 -8.90 -0.74
CA PHE A 498 -4.68 -9.02 0.62
C PHE A 498 -5.93 -9.90 0.72
N HIS A 499 -6.80 -9.87 -0.30
CA HIS A 499 -8.04 -10.66 -0.36
C HIS A 499 -7.91 -11.96 -1.18
N THR A 500 -6.72 -12.22 -1.73
CA THR A 500 -6.46 -13.37 -2.61
C THR A 500 -6.55 -14.68 -1.84
N GLY A 501 -7.23 -15.65 -2.43
CA GLY A 501 -7.40 -16.99 -1.87
C GLY A 501 -8.60 -17.73 -2.47
N TRP A 502 -8.97 -18.84 -1.85
CA TRP A 502 -10.13 -19.64 -2.27
C TRP A 502 -11.45 -18.89 -2.07
N GLY A 503 -12.30 -18.95 -3.08
CA GLY A 503 -13.66 -18.40 -3.06
C GLY A 503 -14.47 -18.77 -4.31
N PRO A 504 -15.74 -18.35 -4.37
CA PRO A 504 -16.59 -18.52 -5.54
C PRO A 504 -15.92 -17.95 -6.80
N LEU A 505 -15.86 -18.74 -7.87
CA LEU A 505 -15.12 -18.36 -9.09
C LEU A 505 -15.72 -17.10 -9.75
N ILE A 506 -17.04 -16.94 -9.71
CA ILE A 506 -17.78 -15.85 -10.34
C ILE A 506 -17.46 -14.46 -9.77
N ARG A 507 -16.85 -14.37 -8.58
CA ARG A 507 -16.74 -13.11 -7.83
C ARG A 507 -15.86 -12.07 -8.53
N ASP A 508 -14.72 -12.48 -9.06
CA ASP A 508 -13.76 -11.58 -9.71
C ASP A 508 -14.39 -10.93 -10.95
N PHE A 509 -15.17 -11.71 -11.70
CA PHE A 509 -15.95 -11.22 -12.85
C PHE A 509 -17.07 -10.28 -12.42
N ALA A 510 -17.83 -10.62 -11.38
CA ALA A 510 -18.94 -9.79 -10.91
C ALA A 510 -18.44 -8.44 -10.37
N GLU A 511 -17.29 -8.42 -9.71
CA GLU A 511 -16.64 -7.20 -9.25
C GLU A 511 -16.24 -6.30 -10.41
N LEU A 512 -15.54 -6.84 -11.42
CA LEU A 512 -15.11 -6.04 -12.56
C LEU A 512 -16.30 -5.52 -13.38
N GLU A 513 -17.36 -6.33 -13.58
CA GLU A 513 -18.59 -5.87 -14.23
C GLU A 513 -19.19 -4.69 -13.43
N SER A 514 -19.25 -4.80 -12.10
CA SER A 514 -19.76 -3.71 -11.26
C SER A 514 -18.94 -2.42 -11.40
N VAL A 515 -17.62 -2.53 -11.53
CA VAL A 515 -16.74 -1.38 -11.77
C VAL A 515 -17.02 -0.75 -13.14
N ILE A 516 -17.24 -1.55 -14.18
CA ILE A 516 -17.58 -1.05 -15.52
C ILE A 516 -18.90 -0.26 -15.47
N LYS A 517 -19.94 -0.85 -14.86
CA LYS A 517 -21.30 -0.28 -14.79
C LYS A 517 -21.36 0.98 -13.96
N PHE A 518 -20.73 0.97 -12.79
CA PHE A 518 -20.92 2.03 -11.79
C PHE A 518 -19.79 3.05 -11.81
N ASN A 519 -18.53 2.66 -12.00
CA ASN A 519 -17.39 3.57 -11.85
C ASN A 519 -16.81 4.09 -13.18
N LEU A 520 -16.82 3.27 -14.23
CA LEU A 520 -16.20 3.59 -15.51
C LEU A 520 -17.14 4.22 -16.52
N LEU A 521 -18.44 3.93 -16.43
CA LEU A 521 -19.43 4.54 -17.30
C LEU A 521 -19.53 6.04 -16.97
N ASP A 522 -18.92 6.88 -17.79
CA ASP A 522 -18.92 8.34 -17.65
C ASP A 522 -20.08 8.97 -18.43
N LEU A 523 -21.30 8.66 -17.97
CA LEU A 523 -22.53 9.20 -18.53
C LEU A 523 -23.45 9.63 -17.38
N PRO A 524 -23.75 10.92 -17.21
CA PRO A 524 -24.61 11.38 -16.11
C PRO A 524 -26.11 11.13 -16.35
N ASP A 525 -26.47 10.46 -17.45
CA ASP A 525 -27.86 10.15 -17.79
C ASP A 525 -28.34 8.83 -17.15
N LEU A 526 -29.35 8.93 -16.28
CA LEU A 526 -29.89 7.76 -15.57
C LEU A 526 -30.83 6.91 -16.45
N VAL A 527 -31.47 7.49 -17.45
CA VAL A 527 -32.37 6.78 -18.39
C VAL A 527 -31.54 5.86 -19.29
N GLU A 528 -30.45 6.37 -19.85
CA GLU A 528 -29.52 5.59 -20.66
C GLU A 528 -28.85 4.45 -19.87
N ARG A 529 -28.49 4.73 -18.61
CA ARG A 529 -28.00 3.70 -17.68
C ARG A 529 -29.04 2.63 -17.39
N TYR A 530 -30.30 3.03 -17.16
CA TYR A 530 -31.40 2.09 -16.97
C TYR A 530 -31.60 1.20 -18.20
N ALA A 531 -31.55 1.78 -19.40
CA ALA A 531 -31.63 1.04 -20.66
C ALA A 531 -30.47 0.03 -20.81
N LEU A 532 -29.25 0.39 -20.42
CA LEU A 532 -28.12 -0.55 -20.37
C LEU A 532 -28.39 -1.74 -19.43
N GLU A 533 -28.92 -1.49 -18.23
CA GLU A 533 -29.27 -2.58 -17.30
C GLU A 533 -30.32 -3.53 -17.88
N GLN A 534 -31.35 -2.97 -18.54
CA GLN A 534 -32.35 -3.78 -19.22
C GLN A 534 -31.72 -4.63 -20.33
N ALA A 535 -30.88 -4.04 -21.18
CA ALA A 535 -30.18 -4.75 -22.25
C ALA A 535 -29.27 -5.87 -21.73
N LEU A 536 -28.58 -5.65 -20.61
CA LEU A 536 -27.73 -6.65 -19.96
C LEU A 536 -28.52 -7.77 -19.26
N LEU A 537 -29.78 -7.55 -18.87
CA LEU A 537 -30.59 -8.53 -18.15
C LEU A 537 -31.56 -9.31 -19.03
N ILE A 538 -31.80 -8.89 -20.28
CA ILE A 538 -32.58 -9.64 -21.28
C ILE A 538 -32.01 -11.06 -21.51
N PRO A 539 -30.69 -11.24 -21.76
CA PRO A 539 -30.10 -12.57 -21.93
C PRO A 539 -30.32 -13.48 -20.72
N ARG A 540 -30.82 -14.70 -20.95
CA ARG A 540 -30.89 -15.76 -19.92
C ARG A 540 -29.67 -16.68 -19.96
N ARG A 541 -28.85 -16.54 -21.01
CA ARG A 541 -27.62 -17.32 -21.21
C ARG A 541 -26.46 -16.41 -21.62
N PHE A 542 -25.24 -16.84 -21.34
CA PHE A 542 -24.02 -16.07 -21.65
C PHE A 542 -23.65 -16.01 -23.15
N ASP A 543 -24.16 -16.91 -23.99
CA ASP A 543 -24.00 -16.87 -25.46
C ASP A 543 -24.94 -15.87 -26.14
N GLN A 544 -25.97 -15.39 -25.44
CA GLN A 544 -26.96 -14.48 -26.00
C GLN A 544 -26.43 -13.05 -25.96
N VAL A 545 -26.17 -12.48 -27.13
CA VAL A 545 -25.78 -11.08 -27.31
C VAL A 545 -26.94 -10.31 -27.95
N LEU A 546 -27.19 -9.09 -27.49
CA LEU A 546 -28.18 -8.18 -28.06
C LEU A 546 -27.48 -7.15 -28.93
N ASP A 547 -27.94 -6.99 -30.17
CA ASP A 547 -27.48 -5.91 -31.03
C ASP A 547 -28.00 -4.57 -30.54
N LEU A 548 -27.08 -3.67 -30.19
CA LEU A 548 -27.44 -2.33 -29.73
C LEU A 548 -27.84 -1.43 -30.91
N PRO A 549 -28.96 -0.69 -30.83
CA PRO A 549 -29.38 0.23 -31.88
C PRO A 549 -28.34 1.30 -32.23
N ALA A 550 -28.33 1.79 -33.47
CA ALA A 550 -27.39 2.80 -33.95
C ALA A 550 -27.45 4.15 -33.22
N GLY A 551 -28.48 4.44 -32.41
CA GLY A 551 -28.59 5.67 -31.61
C GLY A 551 -27.96 5.62 -30.20
N VAL A 552 -27.49 4.46 -29.74
CA VAL A 552 -26.97 4.30 -28.37
C VAL A 552 -25.71 5.15 -28.10
N PRO A 553 -25.58 5.86 -26.96
CA PRO A 553 -24.40 6.66 -26.67
C PRO A 553 -23.09 5.85 -26.72
N PRO A 554 -21.98 6.40 -27.25
CA PRO A 554 -20.69 5.69 -27.30
C PRO A 554 -20.21 5.11 -25.95
N PRO A 555 -20.35 5.80 -24.80
CA PRO A 555 -19.99 5.24 -23.50
C PRO A 555 -20.78 3.97 -23.14
N ILE A 556 -22.08 3.91 -23.51
CA ILE A 556 -22.93 2.74 -23.28
C ILE A 556 -22.50 1.57 -24.15
N ARG A 557 -22.19 1.81 -25.44
CA ARG A 557 -21.70 0.75 -26.33
C ARG A 557 -20.38 0.16 -25.85
N ARG A 558 -19.44 1.01 -25.43
CA ARG A 558 -18.14 0.57 -24.89
C ARG A 558 -18.34 -0.28 -23.64
N ALA A 559 -19.17 0.17 -22.70
CA ALA A 559 -19.48 -0.59 -21.49
C ALA A 559 -20.16 -1.93 -21.82
N TYR A 560 -21.14 -1.94 -22.73
CA TYR A 560 -21.81 -3.16 -23.17
C TYR A 560 -20.84 -4.15 -23.80
N ALA A 561 -20.00 -3.73 -24.74
CA ALA A 561 -19.01 -4.60 -25.39
C ALA A 561 -18.01 -5.20 -24.37
N ALA A 562 -17.51 -4.40 -23.45
CA ALA A 562 -16.61 -4.84 -22.38
C ALA A 562 -17.29 -5.87 -21.45
N ILE A 563 -18.54 -5.63 -21.06
CA ILE A 563 -19.33 -6.54 -20.20
C ILE A 563 -19.67 -7.83 -20.93
N GLN A 564 -20.02 -7.78 -22.22
CA GLN A 564 -20.26 -8.98 -23.01
C GLN A 564 -19.00 -9.85 -23.10
N THR A 565 -17.84 -9.23 -23.34
CA THR A 565 -16.55 -9.94 -23.35
C THR A 565 -16.27 -10.59 -21.99
N LEU A 566 -16.53 -9.86 -20.90
CA LEU A 566 -16.37 -10.38 -19.54
C LEU A 566 -17.29 -11.57 -19.25
N ARG A 567 -18.55 -11.52 -19.69
CA ARG A 567 -19.53 -12.58 -19.51
C ARG A 567 -19.22 -13.84 -20.32
N GLN A 568 -18.64 -13.69 -21.50
CA GLN A 568 -18.09 -14.82 -22.25
C GLN A 568 -16.99 -15.55 -21.46
N GLN A 569 -16.16 -14.80 -20.74
CA GLN A 569 -15.15 -15.37 -19.85
C GLN A 569 -15.78 -16.08 -18.64
N VAL A 570 -16.87 -15.56 -18.08
CA VAL A 570 -17.63 -16.27 -17.01
C VAL A 570 -18.07 -17.64 -17.50
N HIS A 571 -18.72 -17.71 -18.67
CA HIS A 571 -19.13 -18.97 -19.28
C HIS A 571 -17.95 -19.94 -19.46
N ARG A 572 -16.86 -19.46 -20.06
CA ARG A 572 -15.63 -20.25 -20.31
C ARG A 572 -15.08 -20.91 -19.05
N TRP A 573 -15.10 -20.20 -17.91
CA TRP A 573 -14.49 -20.70 -16.67
C TRP A 573 -15.47 -21.43 -15.75
N THR A 574 -16.77 -21.22 -15.89
CA THR A 574 -17.79 -21.88 -15.06
C THR A 574 -18.45 -23.08 -15.72
N ASP A 575 -18.22 -23.32 -17.02
CA ASP A 575 -18.86 -24.37 -17.81
C ASP A 575 -20.41 -24.37 -17.71
N THR A 576 -21.02 -23.24 -17.32
CA THR A 576 -22.47 -23.08 -17.25
C THR A 576 -22.94 -22.03 -18.24
N TRP A 577 -24.13 -22.24 -18.77
CA TRP A 577 -24.83 -21.26 -19.57
C TRP A 577 -25.81 -20.42 -18.73
N GLU A 578 -26.15 -20.86 -17.51
CA GLU A 578 -27.12 -20.18 -16.66
C GLU A 578 -26.51 -18.96 -15.97
N THR A 579 -27.26 -17.86 -15.94
CA THR A 579 -26.80 -16.58 -15.38
C THR A 579 -27.18 -16.38 -13.91
N THR A 580 -28.02 -17.24 -13.33
CA THR A 580 -28.60 -17.07 -11.98
C THR A 580 -27.53 -16.89 -10.89
N GLU A 581 -26.49 -17.73 -10.88
CA GLU A 581 -25.38 -17.61 -9.92
C GLU A 581 -24.67 -16.26 -10.06
N TYR A 582 -24.42 -15.85 -11.30
CA TYR A 582 -23.73 -14.61 -11.62
C TYR A 582 -24.56 -13.37 -11.23
N GLU A 583 -25.87 -13.42 -11.44
CA GLU A 583 -26.83 -12.40 -11.03
C GLU A 583 -26.85 -12.19 -9.52
N VAL A 584 -26.75 -13.25 -8.72
CA VAL A 584 -26.59 -13.13 -7.27
C VAL A 584 -25.30 -12.37 -6.94
N GLY A 585 -24.19 -12.69 -7.62
CA GLY A 585 -22.95 -11.93 -7.49
C GLY A 585 -23.14 -10.44 -7.78
N LEU A 586 -23.70 -10.11 -8.94
CA LEU A 586 -23.95 -8.74 -9.37
C LEU A 586 -24.88 -7.97 -8.41
N LEU A 587 -25.91 -8.64 -7.88
CA LEU A 587 -26.81 -8.07 -6.88
C LEU A 587 -26.02 -7.58 -5.67
N TYR A 588 -25.21 -8.44 -5.05
CA TYR A 588 -24.44 -8.07 -3.85
C TYR A 588 -23.41 -6.97 -4.10
N TYR A 589 -22.76 -6.96 -5.27
CA TYR A 589 -21.87 -5.85 -5.64
C TYR A 589 -22.62 -4.53 -5.86
N ALA A 590 -23.84 -4.55 -6.43
CA ALA A 590 -24.70 -3.38 -6.51
C ALA A 590 -25.08 -2.84 -5.12
N LEU A 591 -25.40 -3.71 -4.14
CA LEU A 591 -25.63 -3.30 -2.75
C LEU A 591 -24.40 -2.65 -2.12
N LYS A 592 -23.20 -3.25 -2.31
CA LYS A 592 -21.93 -2.67 -1.85
C LYS A 592 -21.77 -1.27 -2.40
N VAL A 593 -22.02 -1.06 -3.69
CA VAL A 593 -21.94 0.27 -4.31
C VAL A 593 -22.93 1.25 -3.70
N MET A 594 -24.19 0.87 -3.46
CA MET A 594 -25.18 1.75 -2.82
C MET A 594 -24.73 2.21 -1.43
N VAL A 595 -24.35 1.26 -0.57
CA VAL A 595 -23.91 1.57 0.80
C VAL A 595 -22.65 2.44 0.80
N TRP A 596 -21.73 2.22 -0.14
CA TRP A 596 -20.48 2.98 -0.21
C TRP A 596 -20.64 4.36 -0.85
N ALA A 597 -21.51 4.50 -1.85
CA ALA A 597 -21.78 5.76 -2.52
C ALA A 597 -22.48 6.75 -1.58
N ALA A 598 -23.38 6.27 -0.72
CA ALA A 598 -24.05 7.08 0.29
C ALA A 598 -23.09 7.67 1.35
N LEU A 599 -21.90 7.07 1.52
CA LEU A 599 -20.90 7.49 2.51
C LEU A 599 -19.86 8.48 1.94
N ARG A 600 -19.96 8.89 0.67
CA ARG A 600 -18.96 9.75 0.00
C ARG A 600 -19.57 11.03 -0.54
N ASP A 601 -19.40 12.10 0.22
CA ASP A 601 -20.00 13.42 -0.01
C ASP A 601 -19.29 14.29 -1.08
N ARG A 602 -18.16 13.83 -1.65
CA ARG A 602 -17.29 14.65 -2.52
C ARG A 602 -17.30 14.31 -4.01
N ASP A 603 -18.18 13.43 -4.48
CA ASP A 603 -18.19 12.99 -5.88
C ASP A 603 -19.55 13.33 -6.53
N LEU A 604 -19.51 14.21 -7.54
CA LEU A 604 -20.69 14.72 -8.25
C LEU A 604 -21.52 13.63 -8.92
N LEU A 605 -20.91 12.49 -9.29
CA LEU A 605 -21.62 11.35 -9.87
C LEU A 605 -22.08 10.34 -8.80
N ALA A 606 -21.70 10.48 -7.53
CA ALA A 606 -22.12 9.54 -6.48
C ALA A 606 -23.65 9.35 -6.39
N PRO A 607 -24.49 10.41 -6.49
CA PRO A 607 -25.95 10.25 -6.47
C PRO A 607 -26.48 9.47 -7.66
N ILE A 608 -25.91 9.64 -8.86
CA ILE A 608 -26.31 8.92 -10.08
C ILE A 608 -25.87 7.46 -9.98
N ARG A 609 -24.65 7.19 -9.51
CA ARG A 609 -24.15 5.82 -9.34
C ARG A 609 -24.95 5.03 -8.32
N ALA A 610 -25.33 5.66 -7.21
CA ALA A 610 -26.16 5.02 -6.19
C ALA A 610 -27.54 4.64 -6.73
N ARG A 611 -28.19 5.55 -7.50
CA ARG A 611 -29.47 5.26 -8.16
C ARG A 611 -29.35 4.21 -9.26
N HIS A 612 -28.27 4.24 -10.05
CA HIS A 612 -27.97 3.21 -11.04
C HIS A 612 -27.82 1.83 -10.37
N ALA A 613 -27.09 1.76 -9.26
CA ALA A 613 -26.94 0.53 -8.49
C ALA A 613 -28.27 0.05 -7.89
N LEU A 614 -29.14 0.95 -7.42
CA LEU A 614 -30.49 0.61 -6.96
C LEU A 614 -31.34 0.01 -8.09
N LEU A 615 -31.36 0.64 -9.26
CA LEU A 615 -32.08 0.15 -10.44
C LEU A 615 -31.55 -1.21 -10.90
N SER A 616 -30.22 -1.38 -10.96
CA SER A 616 -29.58 -2.65 -11.29
C SER A 616 -30.00 -3.75 -10.31
N ALA A 617 -29.91 -3.48 -9.01
CA ALA A 617 -30.30 -4.43 -7.98
C ALA A 617 -31.79 -4.80 -8.06
N ALA A 618 -32.68 -3.83 -8.31
CA ALA A 618 -34.12 -4.06 -8.43
C ALA A 618 -34.49 -4.92 -9.64
N LEU A 619 -33.89 -4.65 -10.80
CA LEU A 619 -34.07 -5.47 -12.01
C LEU A 619 -33.51 -6.89 -11.84
N ILE A 620 -32.37 -7.04 -11.15
CA ILE A 620 -31.83 -8.37 -10.83
C ILE A 620 -32.78 -9.12 -9.89
N CYS A 621 -33.31 -8.46 -8.85
CA CYS A 621 -34.30 -9.07 -7.96
C CYS A 621 -35.53 -9.57 -8.70
N GLU A 622 -36.06 -8.78 -9.64
CA GLU A 622 -37.17 -9.19 -10.51
C GLU A 622 -36.83 -10.47 -11.29
N LYS A 623 -35.64 -10.50 -11.91
CA LYS A 623 -35.18 -11.64 -12.70
C LYS A 623 -35.00 -12.92 -11.88
N LEU A 624 -34.57 -12.79 -10.62
CA LEU A 624 -34.41 -13.87 -9.63
C LEU A 624 -35.74 -14.34 -9.00
N GLY A 625 -36.89 -13.84 -9.47
CA GLY A 625 -38.22 -14.21 -8.98
C GLY A 625 -38.78 -13.25 -7.93
N GLY A 626 -38.64 -11.95 -8.20
CA GLY A 626 -39.19 -10.79 -7.46
C GLY A 626 -40.61 -10.94 -6.99
#